data_AF-A0A2A5M4W0-F1
#
_entry.id   AF-A0A2A5M4W0-F1
#
_cell.length_a   1.000
_cell.length_b   1.000
_cell.length_c   1.000
_cell.angle_alpha   90.00
_cell.angle_beta   90.00
_cell.angle_gamma   90.00
#
_symmetry.space_group_name_H-M   'P 1'
#
loop_
_entity.id
_entity.type
_entity.pdbx_description
1 polymer ?
#
loop_
_entity_poly.entity_id
_entity_poly.type
_entity_poly.pdbx_seq_one_letter_code
_entity_poly.pdbx_strand_id
1 'polypeptide(L)'
;MVADKRLFYLSCILITIGIVFSYSLTAFTVLFLDYSEFHFFIRQLFFGISGILIMFFISRLDPDKALSKKIILAILIISFIFIIILPFLPSALAT
;
A
#
# COMPACT_ATOMS: atom_id res chain seq x y z
N MET A 1 21.83 3.62 12.90
CA MET A 1 20.89 4.56 12.26
C MET A 1 19.58 4.46 13.03
N VAL A 2 19.23 5.42 13.88
CA VAL A 2 17.95 5.38 14.59
C VAL A 2 16.89 5.77 13.56
N ALA A 3 15.98 4.85 13.21
CA ALA A 3 14.87 5.16 12.33
C ALA A 3 14.12 6.39 12.86
N ASP A 4 13.86 7.36 11.99
CA ASP A 4 13.33 8.66 12.39
C ASP A 4 11.87 8.52 12.85
N LYS A 5 11.68 8.39 14.17
CA LYS A 5 10.37 8.10 14.78
C LYS A 5 9.34 9.16 14.39
N ARG A 6 9.76 10.42 14.25
CA ARG A 6 8.89 11.53 13.83
C ARG A 6 8.31 11.28 12.44
N LEU A 7 9.15 10.85 11.50
CA LEU A 7 8.73 10.55 10.14
C LEU A 7 7.72 9.40 10.12
N PHE A 8 7.97 8.33 10.89
CA PHE A 8 7.05 7.19 10.98
C PHE A 8 5.66 7.59 11.49
N TYR A 9 5.59 8.38 12.57
CA TYR A 9 4.30 8.84 13.12
C TYR A 9 3.57 9.77 12.16
N LEU A 10 4.27 10.70 11.50
CA LEU A 10 3.67 11.57 10.48
C LEU A 10 3.09 10.75 9.32
N SER A 11 3.84 9.77 8.80
CA SER A 11 3.35 8.87 7.76
C SER A 11 2.10 8.08 8.19
N CYS A 12 2.06 7.57 9.43
CA CYS A 12 0.88 6.87 9.95
C CYS A 12 -0.34 7.80 9.99
N ILE A 13 -0.18 9.04 10.49
CA ILE A 13 -1.25 10.03 10.54
C ILE A 13 -1.79 10.34 9.14
N LEU A 14 -0.90 10.55 8.15
CA LEU A 14 -1.30 10.80 6.77
C LEU A 14 -2.08 9.62 6.17
N ILE A 15 -1.63 8.38 6.42
CA ILE A 15 -2.33 7.17 5.95
C ILE A 15 -3.72 7.08 6.59
N THR A 16 -3.84 7.35 7.90
CA THR A 16 -5.14 7.35 8.60
C THR A 16 -6.08 8.41 8.02
N ILE A 17 -5.60 9.64 7.78
CA ILE A 17 -6.40 10.70 7.14
C ILE A 17 -6.85 10.25 5.75
N GLY A 18 -5.98 9.61 4.97
CA GLY A 18 -6.33 9.07 3.66
C GLY A 18 -7.41 7.99 3.69
N ILE A 19 -7.39 7.10 4.69
CA ILE A 19 -8.43 6.08 4.89
C ILE A 19 -9.77 6.74 5.24
N VAL A 20 -9.78 7.74 6.13
CA VAL A 20 -10.98 8.48 6.51
C VAL A 20 -11.56 9.25 5.31
N PHE A 21 -10.72 9.90 4.51
CA PHE A 21 -11.18 10.61 3.31
C PHE A 21 -11.66 9.68 2.20
N SER A 22 -11.15 8.45 2.11
CA SER A 22 -11.65 7.44 1.17
C SER A 22 -13.15 7.17 1.38
N TYR A 23 -13.61 7.16 2.63
CA TYR A 23 -15.03 7.02 2.96
C TYR A 23 -15.90 8.15 2.39
N SER A 24 -15.40 9.40 2.43
CA SER A 24 -16.14 10.55 1.92
C SER A 24 -16.19 10.60 0.39
N LEU A 25 -15.15 10.14 -0.29
CA LEU A 25 -15.06 10.19 -1.75
C LEU A 25 -15.97 9.13 -2.41
N THR A 26 -16.17 8.00 -1.75
CA THR A 26 -16.95 6.87 -2.27
C THR A 26 -18.46 7.04 -2.12
N ALA A 27 -18.93 7.97 -1.28
CA ALA A 27 -20.36 8.25 -1.14
C ALA A 27 -21.02 8.60 -2.49
N PHE A 28 -20.28 9.27 -3.39
CA PHE A 28 -20.78 9.63 -4.72
C PHE A 28 -20.82 8.44 -5.70
N THR A 29 -19.86 7.51 -5.64
CA THR A 29 -19.82 6.31 -6.50
C THR A 29 -20.72 5.18 -6.01
N VAL A 30 -20.91 5.06 -4.69
CA VAL A 30 -21.81 4.08 -4.04
C VAL A 30 -23.27 4.37 -4.37
N LEU A 31 -23.70 5.64 -4.31
CA LEU A 31 -25.05 6.07 -4.70
C LEU A 31 -25.31 5.91 -6.21
N PHE A 32 -24.26 5.87 -7.04
CA PHE A 32 -24.37 5.81 -8.51
C PHE A 32 -24.20 4.39 -9.09
N LEU A 33 -23.50 3.48 -8.39
CA LEU A 33 -23.19 2.12 -8.88
C LEU A 33 -23.84 0.98 -8.06
N ASP A 34 -24.70 1.29 -7.08
CA ASP A 34 -25.41 0.30 -6.21
C ASP A 34 -24.46 -0.64 -5.41
N TYR A 35 -23.19 -0.27 -5.27
CA TYR A 35 -22.24 -1.03 -4.45
C TYR A 35 -22.42 -0.70 -2.97
N SER A 36 -22.13 -1.67 -2.09
CA SER A 36 -22.13 -1.43 -0.65
C SER A 36 -21.14 -0.31 -0.28
N GLU A 37 -21.59 0.62 0.55
CA GLU A 37 -20.88 1.81 1.05
C GLU A 37 -19.47 1.52 1.58
N PHE A 38 -19.27 0.30 2.09
CA PHE A 38 -18.04 -0.14 2.74
C PHE A 38 -17.04 -0.85 1.80
N HIS A 39 -17.38 -1.10 0.52
CA HIS A 39 -16.54 -1.92 -0.36
C HIS A 39 -15.14 -1.32 -0.55
N PHE A 40 -15.07 -0.04 -0.89
CA PHE A 40 -13.81 0.68 -1.08
C PHE A 40 -13.09 0.98 0.24
N PHE A 41 -13.85 1.28 1.30
CA PHE A 41 -13.31 1.55 2.62
C PHE A 41 -12.56 0.35 3.19
N ILE A 42 -13.15 -0.85 3.15
CA ILE A 42 -12.54 -2.08 3.67
C ILE A 42 -11.24 -2.40 2.92
N ARG A 43 -11.23 -2.26 1.59
CA ARG A 43 -10.02 -2.48 0.78
C ARG A 43 -8.93 -1.48 1.15
N GLN A 44 -9.27 -0.19 1.25
CA GLN A 44 -8.30 0.85 1.61
C GLN A 44 -7.78 0.70 3.04
N LEU A 45 -8.61 0.27 3.98
CA LEU A 45 -8.21 -0.03 5.36
C LEU A 45 -7.25 -1.22 5.39
N PHE A 46 -7.54 -2.29 4.65
CA PHE A 46 -6.65 -3.46 4.54
C PHE A 46 -5.29 -3.08 3.96
N PHE A 47 -5.28 -2.35 2.83
CA PHE A 47 -4.03 -1.90 2.21
C PHE A 47 -3.27 -0.90 3.09
N GLY A 48 -3.96 0.03 3.77
CA GLY A 48 -3.34 1.00 4.66
C GLY A 48 -2.67 0.35 5.88
N ILE A 49 -3.34 -0.59 6.54
CA ILE A 49 -2.75 -1.38 7.64
C ILE A 49 -1.56 -2.20 7.14
N SER A 50 -1.70 -2.85 5.98
CA SER A 50 -0.61 -3.64 5.39
C SER A 50 0.61 -2.76 5.09
N GLY A 51 0.40 -1.53 4.62
CA GLY A 51 1.48 -0.57 4.33
C GLY A 51 2.22 -0.14 5.59
N ILE A 52 1.51 0.12 6.69
CA ILE A 52 2.12 0.45 7.99
C ILE A 52 2.93 -0.74 8.52
N LEU A 53 2.41 -1.97 8.39
CA LEU A 53 3.14 -3.18 8.77
C LEU A 53 4.42 -3.36 7.94
N ILE A 54 4.34 -3.21 6.62
CA ILE A 54 5.49 -3.31 5.72
C ILE A 54 6.54 -2.25 6.09
N MET A 55 6.13 -1.01 6.33
CA MET A 55 7.04 0.08 6.75
C MET A 55 7.73 -0.26 8.08
N PHE A 56 7.00 -0.83 9.04
CA PHE A 56 7.56 -1.28 10.30
C PHE A 56 8.59 -2.40 10.12
N PHE A 57 8.29 -3.44 9.32
CA PHE A 57 9.23 -4.53 9.07
C PHE A 57 10.48 -4.08 8.32
N ILE A 58 10.33 -3.25 7.29
CA ILE A 58 11.45 -2.70 6.52
C ILE A 58 12.35 -1.83 7.41
N SER A 59 11.77 -1.04 8.32
CA SER A 59 12.56 -0.19 9.23
C SER A 59 13.51 -0.97 10.17
N ARG A 60 13.21 -2.25 10.42
CA ARG A 60 14.03 -3.14 11.27
C ARG A 60 15.08 -3.92 10.49
N LEU A 61 15.08 -3.82 9.17
CA LEU A 61 16.01 -4.56 8.31
C LEU A 61 17.36 -3.83 8.25
N ASP A 62 18.43 -4.48 8.69
CA ASP A 62 19.78 -3.92 8.58
C ASP A 62 20.24 -3.90 7.12
N PRO A 63 20.57 -2.73 6.54
CA PRO A 63 20.94 -2.63 5.12
C PRO A 63 22.31 -3.27 4.82
N ASP A 64 23.17 -3.42 5.81
CA ASP A 64 24.52 -3.99 5.64
C ASP A 64 24.53 -5.52 5.55
N LYS A 65 23.44 -6.18 5.93
CA LYS A 65 23.33 -7.64 5.82
C LYS A 65 23.18 -8.05 4.35
N ALA A 66 23.96 -9.06 3.95
CA ALA A 66 23.90 -9.62 2.60
C ALA A 66 22.51 -10.12 2.20
N LEU A 67 21.71 -10.58 3.18
CA LEU A 67 20.34 -11.02 2.97
C LEU A 67 19.41 -9.86 2.57
N SER A 68 19.59 -8.68 3.18
CA SER A 68 18.84 -7.46 2.88
C SER A 68 19.12 -6.97 1.45
N LYS A 69 20.38 -7.03 1.02
CA LYS A 69 20.77 -6.69 -0.36
C LYS A 69 20.11 -7.61 -1.39
N LYS A 70 20.03 -8.92 -1.10
CA LYS A 70 19.32 -9.89 -1.95
C LYS A 70 17.82 -9.60 -2.02
N ILE A 71 17.19 -9.25 -0.89
CA ILE A 71 15.76 -8.90 -0.83
C ILE A 71 15.47 -7.65 -1.67
N ILE A 72 16.28 -6.61 -1.55
CA ILE A 72 16.13 -5.36 -2.32
C ILE A 72 16.29 -5.64 -3.82
N LEU A 73 17.29 -6.44 -4.21
CA LEU A 73 17.49 -6.84 -5.60
C LEU A 73 16.32 -7.68 -6.13
N ALA A 74 15.80 -8.61 -5.32
CA ALA A 74 14.64 -9.42 -5.69
C ALA A 74 13.38 -8.56 -5.89
N ILE A 75 13.12 -7.59 -5.00
CA ILE A 75 12.05 -6.61 -5.15
C ILE A 75 12.20 -5.81 -6.45
N LEU A 76 13.41 -5.39 -6.79
CA LEU A 76 13.66 -4.65 -8.03
C LEU A 76 13.31 -5.51 -9.25
N ILE A 77 13.83 -6.74 -9.32
CA ILE A 77 13.59 -7.65 -10.46
C ILE A 77 12.10 -7.98 -10.57
N ILE A 78 11.42 -8.24 -9.45
CA ILE A 78 10.00 -8.59 -9.47
C ILE A 78 9.15 -7.41 -9.93
N SER A 79 9.47 -6.17 -9.53
CA SER A 79 8.78 -4.98 -10.01
C SER A 79 8.91 -4.81 -11.53
N PHE A 80 10.08 -5.07 -12.11
CA PHE A 80 10.26 -5.05 -13.57
C PHE A 80 9.41 -6.11 -14.28
N ILE A 81 9.36 -7.33 -13.72
CA ILE A 81 8.50 -8.40 -14.24
C ILE A 81 7.03 -7.98 -14.21
N PHE A 82 6.57 -7.38 -13.11
CA PHE A 82 5.19 -6.87 -13.00
C PHE A 82 4.89 -5.82 -14.06
N ILE A 83 5.79 -4.88 -14.32
CA ILE A 83 5.61 -3.85 -15.37
C ILE A 83 5.41 -4.50 -16.74
N ILE A 84 6.16 -5.56 -17.05
CA ILE A 84 6.03 -6.29 -18.32
C ILE A 84 4.70 -7.04 -18.39
N ILE A 85 4.19 -7.55 -17.27
CA ILE A 85 2.94 -8.34 -17.21
C ILE A 85 1.68 -7.46 -17.24
N LEU A 86 1.75 -6.22 -16.73
CA LEU A 86 0.60 -5.30 -16.68
C LEU A 86 -0.24 -5.19 -17.97
N PRO A 87 0.34 -5.02 -19.18
CA PRO A 87 -0.45 -4.94 -20.42
C PRO A 87 -1.18 -6.24 -20.79
N PHE A 88 -0.83 -7.36 -20.16
CA PHE A 88 -1.44 -8.67 -20.40
C PHE A 88 -2.51 -9.02 -19.35
N LEU A 89 -2.78 -8.16 -18.36
CA LEU A 89 -3.81 -8.39 -17.35
C LEU A 89 -5.22 -8.18 -17.94
N PRO A 90 -6.19 -9.06 -17.61
CA PRO A 90 -7.60 -8.86 -17.95
C PRO A 90 -8.13 -7.53 -17.40
N SER A 91 -8.91 -6.80 -18.21
CA SER A 91 -9.56 -5.55 -17.81
C SER A 91 -10.53 -5.71 -16.63
N ALA A 92 -10.99 -6.92 -16.36
CA ALA A 92 -11.84 -7.25 -15.20
C ALA A 92 -11.14 -7.06 -13.84
N LEU A 93 -9.80 -7.04 -13.79
CA LEU A 93 -9.04 -6.75 -12.57
C LEU A 93 -8.79 -5.26 -12.34
N ALA A 94 -9.08 -4.42 -13.35
CA ALA A 94 -8.88 -2.98 -13.29
C ALA A 94 -10.08 -2.21 -12.69
N THR A 95 -11.14 -2.93 -12.30
CA THR A 95 -12.34 -2.38 -11.63
C THR A 95 -12.28 -2.66 -10.14
#